data_AF-A0A2S9YVA5-F1
#
_entry.id   AF-A0A2S9YVA5-F1
#
_cell.length_a   1.000
_cell.length_b   1.000
_cell.length_c   1.000
_cell.angle_alpha   90.00
_cell.angle_beta   90.00
_cell.angle_gamma   90.00
#
_symmetry.space_group_name_H-M   'P 1'
#
loop_
_entity.id
_entity.type
_entity.pdbx_description
1 polymer ?
#
loop_
_entity_poly.entity_id
_entity_poly.type
_entity_poly.pdbx_seq_one_letter_code
_entity_poly.pdbx_strand_id
1 'polypeptide(L)'
;MVLVTELHGFERFESAPQLMAYLGLTPSEYSSGGSRKQGSITKAGNSHVRRILVEAAWNYRHPPRVGAGLTKRRVGQSPATIETADKAMRRLHKRWTSMSWRKMPGQKIAVAGARELVGFVWAALSRTPTPSELSSSQTKNRKPAKKATKKRESQTKRRKSAVAA
;
A
#
# COMPACT_ATOMS: atom_id res chain seq x y z
N MET A 1 4.60 -10.58 7.77
CA MET A 1 3.75 -11.44 6.93
C MET A 1 2.38 -11.77 7.54
N VAL A 2 2.01 -11.19 8.70
CA VAL A 2 0.78 -11.59 9.43
C VAL A 2 -0.53 -11.19 8.73
N LEU A 3 -0.63 -10.00 8.13
CA LEU A 3 -1.90 -9.56 7.53
C LEU A 3 -2.35 -10.43 6.35
N VAL A 4 -1.43 -10.77 5.45
CA VAL A 4 -1.76 -11.54 4.24
C VAL A 4 -2.07 -13.00 4.59
N THR A 5 -1.34 -13.57 5.54
CA THR A 5 -1.53 -14.96 5.99
C THR A 5 -2.84 -15.14 6.74
N GLU A 6 -3.21 -14.21 7.62
CA GLU A 6 -4.42 -14.32 8.43
C GLU A 6 -5.70 -13.96 7.65
N LEU A 7 -5.61 -13.02 6.70
CA LEU A 7 -6.78 -12.53 5.97
C LEU A 7 -7.13 -13.36 4.73
N HIS A 8 -6.19 -14.15 4.21
CA HIS A 8 -6.38 -15.03 3.04
C HIS A 8 -6.99 -14.29 1.83
N GLY A 9 -6.52 -13.06 1.58
CA GLY A 9 -7.02 -12.22 0.48
C GLY A 9 -7.88 -11.04 0.94
N PHE A 10 -7.81 -9.93 0.20
CA PHE A 10 -8.54 -8.69 0.49
C PHE A 10 -9.74 -8.49 -0.43
N GLU A 11 -9.78 -9.24 -1.53
CA GLU A 11 -10.83 -9.30 -2.54
C GLU A 11 -12.19 -9.78 -2.02
N ARG A 12 -12.19 -10.54 -0.91
CA ARG A 12 -13.44 -10.95 -0.22
C ARG A 12 -14.17 -9.82 0.49
N PHE A 13 -13.55 -8.63 0.58
CA PHE A 13 -14.15 -7.45 1.19
C PHE A 13 -14.46 -6.41 0.11
N GLU A 14 -15.75 -6.19 -0.14
CA GLU A 14 -16.26 -5.22 -1.12
C GLU A 14 -15.89 -3.78 -0.75
N SER A 15 -15.65 -3.51 0.54
CA SER A 15 -15.33 -2.18 1.02
C SER A 15 -14.39 -2.19 2.22
N ALA A 16 -13.61 -1.11 2.38
CA ALA A 16 -12.74 -0.94 3.54
C ALA A 16 -13.49 -0.99 4.89
N PRO A 17 -14.70 -0.39 5.06
CA PRO A 17 -15.47 -0.53 6.30
C PRO A 17 -15.80 -1.98 6.65
N GLN A 18 -16.05 -2.84 5.66
CA GLN A 18 -16.31 -4.26 5.89
C GLN A 18 -15.08 -4.96 6.48
N LEU A 19 -13.88 -4.68 5.96
CA LEU A 19 -12.63 -5.18 6.53
C LEU A 19 -12.40 -4.64 7.96
N MET A 20 -12.68 -3.35 8.20
CA MET A 20 -12.56 -2.78 9.55
C MET A 20 -13.51 -3.45 10.56
N ALA A 21 -14.73 -3.78 10.12
CA ALA A 21 -15.71 -4.50 10.96
C ALA A 21 -15.26 -5.93 11.24
N TYR A 22 -14.77 -6.63 10.20
CA TYR A 22 -14.23 -7.98 10.31
C TYR A 22 -13.06 -8.07 11.31
N LEU A 23 -12.20 -7.05 11.35
CA LEU A 23 -11.08 -6.96 12.28
C LEU A 23 -11.47 -6.49 13.70
N GLY A 24 -12.75 -6.18 13.91
CA GLY A 24 -13.26 -5.73 15.19
C GLY A 24 -12.83 -4.32 15.57
N LEU A 25 -12.57 -3.44 14.59
CA LEU A 25 -12.14 -2.04 14.75
C LEU A 25 -13.30 -1.04 14.53
N THR A 26 -14.54 -1.52 14.43
CA THR A 26 -15.77 -0.70 14.45
C THR A 26 -16.29 -0.56 15.88
N PRO A 27 -16.88 0.60 16.26
CA PRO A 27 -17.67 0.69 17.48
C PRO A 27 -18.82 -0.32 17.46
N SER A 28 -19.14 -0.91 18.61
CA SER A 28 -20.37 -1.64 18.83
C SER A 28 -21.55 -0.66 18.82
N GLU A 29 -22.69 -1.09 18.31
CA GLU A 29 -23.89 -0.26 18.22
C GLU A 29 -25.06 -0.97 18.88
N TYR A 30 -25.74 -0.26 19.77
CA TYR A 30 -27.01 -0.65 20.36
C TYR A 30 -28.04 0.39 19.93
N SER A 31 -29.00 -0.03 19.10
CA SER A 31 -30.05 0.84 18.58
C SER A 31 -31.42 0.17 18.74
N SER A 32 -32.41 0.95 19.17
CA SER A 32 -33.80 0.52 19.33
C SER A 32 -34.72 1.73 19.23
N GLY A 33 -35.80 1.64 18.45
CA GLY A 33 -36.90 2.61 18.45
C GLY A 33 -36.50 4.09 18.41
N GLY A 34 -35.56 4.47 17.54
CA GLY A 34 -35.10 5.87 17.39
C GLY A 34 -33.90 6.28 18.26
N SER A 35 -33.48 5.45 19.22
CA SER A 35 -32.25 5.67 20.00
C SER A 35 -31.06 4.95 19.37
N ARG A 36 -29.89 5.61 19.35
CA ARG A 36 -28.63 5.06 18.86
C ARG A 36 -27.51 5.32 19.85
N LYS A 37 -26.91 4.25 20.38
CA LYS A 37 -25.77 4.31 21.30
C LYS A 37 -24.58 3.54 20.74
N GLN A 38 -23.45 4.23 20.56
CA GLN A 38 -22.19 3.59 20.19
C GLN A 38 -21.32 3.32 21.43
N GLY A 39 -20.73 2.13 21.49
CA GLY A 39 -19.92 1.66 22.62
C GLY A 39 -18.44 1.46 22.26
N SER A 40 -17.79 0.53 22.96
CA SER A 40 -16.41 0.12 22.66
C SER A 40 -16.31 -0.52 21.27
N ILE A 41 -15.10 -0.76 20.78
CA ILE A 41 -14.95 -1.58 19.58
C ILE A 41 -15.55 -2.99 19.75
N THR A 42 -16.03 -3.59 18.66
CA THR A 42 -16.67 -4.91 18.69
C THR A 42 -15.72 -6.04 19.09
N LYS A 43 -14.40 -5.86 18.89
CA LYS A 43 -13.36 -6.89 19.14
C LYS A 43 -13.57 -8.20 18.38
N ALA A 44 -14.48 -8.22 17.41
CA ALA A 44 -14.74 -9.35 16.52
C ALA A 44 -13.50 -9.73 15.70
N GLY A 45 -13.47 -10.97 15.22
CA GLY A 45 -12.39 -11.49 14.38
C GLY A 45 -11.05 -11.64 15.10
N ASN A 46 -9.98 -11.69 14.31
CA ASN A 46 -8.66 -12.10 14.77
C ASN A 46 -8.04 -11.07 15.74
N SER A 47 -7.84 -11.49 16.99
CA SER A 47 -7.25 -10.66 18.06
C SER A 47 -5.78 -10.32 17.83
N HIS A 48 -5.02 -11.23 17.22
CA HIS A 48 -3.61 -11.05 16.90
C HIS A 48 -3.42 -9.97 15.83
N VAL A 49 -4.19 -10.04 14.74
CA VAL A 49 -4.17 -9.01 13.69
C VAL A 49 -4.56 -7.65 14.24
N ARG A 50 -5.63 -7.59 15.04
CA ARG A 50 -6.07 -6.34 15.68
C ARG A 50 -4.97 -5.76 16.57
N ARG A 51 -4.31 -6.59 17.39
CA ARG A 51 -3.20 -6.15 18.24
C ARG A 51 -2.09 -5.53 17.40
N ILE A 52 -1.62 -6.21 16.35
CA ILE A 52 -0.56 -5.70 15.47
C ILE A 52 -0.94 -4.35 14.85
N LEU A 53 -2.19 -4.20 14.38
CA LEU A 53 -2.65 -2.94 13.79
C LEU A 53 -2.68 -1.80 14.81
N VAL A 54 -3.10 -2.08 16.05
CA VAL A 54 -3.09 -1.08 17.14
C VAL A 54 -1.66 -0.73 17.54
N GLU A 55 -0.77 -1.70 17.70
CA GLU A 55 0.66 -1.48 17.97
C GLU A 55 1.33 -0.68 16.85
N ALA A 56 1.03 -1.00 15.59
CA ALA A 56 1.52 -0.23 14.45
C ALA A 56 1.02 1.23 14.51
N ALA A 57 -0.25 1.43 14.89
CA ALA A 57 -0.84 2.76 14.97
C ALA A 57 -0.17 3.68 16.01
N TRP A 58 0.39 3.13 17.10
CA TRP A 58 1.16 3.92 18.07
C TRP A 58 2.38 4.61 17.47
N ASN A 59 2.95 4.08 16.38
CA ASN A 59 4.11 4.68 15.74
C ASN A 59 3.77 6.01 15.05
N TYR A 60 2.51 6.27 14.71
CA TYR A 60 2.09 7.53 14.10
C TYR A 60 2.06 8.72 15.07
N ARG A 61 2.33 8.50 16.36
CA ARG A 61 2.61 9.59 17.31
C ARG A 61 3.86 10.38 16.93
N HIS A 62 4.79 9.73 16.23
CA HIS A 62 6.04 10.34 15.80
C HIS A 62 5.88 10.97 14.42
N PRO A 63 6.59 12.09 14.13
CA PRO A 63 6.57 12.71 12.81
C PRO A 63 6.97 11.72 11.71
N PRO A 64 6.34 11.79 10.52
CA PRO A 64 6.66 10.91 9.41
C PRO A 64 8.08 11.19 8.91
N ARG A 65 8.94 10.15 8.91
CA ARG A 65 10.34 10.24 8.49
C ARG A 65 10.71 9.06 7.60
N VAL A 66 11.48 9.33 6.55
CA VAL A 66 12.06 8.30 5.68
C VAL A 66 13.52 8.11 6.07
N GLY A 67 13.79 7.16 6.96
CA GLY A 67 15.15 6.80 7.34
C GLY A 67 15.80 5.79 6.40
N ALA A 68 17.10 5.53 6.57
CA ALA A 68 17.89 4.63 5.72
C ALA A 68 17.25 3.23 5.54
N GLY A 69 16.67 2.67 6.60
CA GLY A 69 15.98 1.38 6.54
C GLY A 69 14.73 1.38 5.67
N LEU A 70 13.95 2.47 5.68
CA LEU A 70 12.77 2.61 4.81
C LEU A 70 13.18 2.91 3.37
N THR A 71 14.23 3.72 3.16
CA THR A 71 14.82 3.97 1.85
C THR A 71 15.23 2.66 1.18
N LYS A 72 15.94 1.77 1.89
CA LYS A 72 16.30 0.44 1.38
C LYS A 72 15.09 -0.39 0.96
N ARG A 73 13.99 -0.37 1.75
CA ARG A 73 12.75 -1.11 1.42
C ARG A 73 11.99 -0.52 0.23
N ARG A 74 12.18 0.76 -0.09
CA ARG A 74 11.55 1.43 -1.24
C ARG A 74 12.26 1.14 -2.56
N VAL A 75 13.49 0.64 -2.54
CA VAL A 75 14.22 0.27 -3.76
C VAL A 75 13.42 -0.77 -4.54
N GLY A 76 13.14 -0.48 -5.81
CA GLY A 76 12.37 -1.35 -6.70
C GLY A 76 10.85 -1.31 -6.50
N GLN A 77 10.31 -0.47 -5.60
CA GLN A 77 8.87 -0.32 -5.41
C GLN A 77 8.28 0.70 -6.41
N SER A 78 7.01 0.51 -6.78
CA SER A 78 6.30 1.44 -7.66
C SER A 78 6.18 2.84 -7.01
N PRO A 79 6.40 3.94 -7.76
CA PRO A 79 6.21 5.29 -7.26
C PRO A 79 4.80 5.52 -6.68
N ALA A 80 3.76 4.96 -7.31
CA ALA A 80 2.37 5.10 -6.85
C ALA A 80 2.14 4.42 -5.48
N THR A 81 2.80 3.29 -5.23
CA THR A 81 2.76 2.59 -3.94
C THR A 81 3.46 3.41 -2.86
N ILE A 82 4.63 3.99 -3.18
CA ILE A 82 5.38 4.85 -2.27
C ILE A 82 4.56 6.09 -1.91
N GLU A 83 3.94 6.75 -2.89
CA GLU A 83 3.11 7.92 -2.68
C GLU A 83 1.90 7.60 -1.80
N THR A 84 1.24 6.47 -2.05
CA THR A 84 0.10 6.00 -1.23
C THR A 84 0.53 5.77 0.23
N ALA A 85 1.68 5.13 0.44
CA ALA A 85 2.24 4.92 1.77
C ALA A 85 2.62 6.24 2.46
N ASP A 86 3.23 7.19 1.73
CA ASP A 86 3.58 8.51 2.24
C ASP A 86 2.34 9.34 2.62
N LYS A 87 1.29 9.26 1.80
CA LYS A 87 -0.02 9.85 2.10
C LYS A 87 -0.63 9.24 3.36
N ALA A 88 -0.54 7.92 3.54
CA ALA A 88 -1.01 7.24 4.73
C ALA A 88 -0.28 7.73 5.98
N MET A 89 1.05 7.74 5.97
CA MET A 89 1.86 8.20 7.11
C MET A 89 1.54 9.64 7.51
N ARG A 90 1.48 10.57 6.54
CA ARG A 90 1.15 11.98 6.82
C ARG A 90 -0.25 12.14 7.41
N ARG A 91 -1.24 11.43 6.86
CA ARG A 91 -2.63 11.51 7.32
C ARG A 91 -2.81 10.93 8.72
N LEU A 92 -2.22 9.77 8.98
CA LEU A 92 -2.31 9.10 10.28
C LEU A 92 -1.60 9.91 11.36
N HIS A 93 -0.43 10.51 11.06
CA HIS A 93 0.22 11.43 11.98
C HIS A 93 -0.62 12.68 12.25
N LYS A 94 -1.20 13.29 11.21
CA LYS A 94 -2.11 14.45 11.37
C LYS A 94 -3.33 14.11 12.23
N ARG A 95 -3.89 12.90 12.09
CA ARG A 95 -4.99 12.44 12.95
C ARG A 95 -4.53 12.28 14.39
N TRP A 96 -3.37 11.68 14.60
CA TRP A 96 -2.80 11.53 15.93
C TRP A 96 -2.65 12.88 16.62
N THR A 97 -1.99 13.84 15.96
CA THR A 97 -1.77 15.18 16.52
C THR A 97 -3.10 15.87 16.79
N SER A 98 -4.04 15.86 15.84
CA SER A 98 -5.37 16.48 16.02
C SER A 98 -6.14 15.92 17.23
N MET A 99 -6.15 14.61 17.43
CA MET A 99 -6.83 14.01 18.58
C MET A 99 -6.07 14.24 19.89
N SER A 100 -4.73 14.27 19.83
CA SER A 100 -3.88 14.57 20.99
C SER A 100 -4.09 16.00 21.48
N TRP A 101 -4.22 16.97 20.56
CA TRP A 101 -4.56 18.37 20.90
C TRP A 101 -5.90 18.48 21.62
N ARG A 102 -6.85 17.58 21.32
CA ARG A 102 -8.14 17.46 22.00
C ARG A 102 -8.07 16.69 23.33
N LYS A 103 -6.86 16.40 23.82
CA LYS A 103 -6.60 15.64 25.07
C LYS A 103 -7.28 14.26 25.09
N MET A 104 -7.47 13.65 23.92
CA MET A 104 -8.06 12.31 23.86
C MET A 104 -7.07 11.27 24.40
N PRO A 105 -7.54 10.25 25.15
CA PRO A 105 -6.69 9.16 25.62
C PRO A 105 -5.97 8.46 24.45
N GLY A 106 -4.67 8.20 24.60
CA GLY A 106 -3.83 7.62 23.55
C GLY A 106 -4.36 6.31 22.98
N GLN A 107 -5.01 5.48 23.80
CA GLN A 107 -5.65 4.23 23.38
C GLN A 107 -6.78 4.48 22.37
N LYS A 108 -7.59 5.53 22.57
CA LYS A 108 -8.66 5.90 21.63
C LYS A 108 -8.08 6.39 20.30
N ILE A 109 -6.97 7.14 20.38
CA ILE A 109 -6.26 7.63 19.19
C ILE A 109 -5.64 6.46 18.42
N ALA A 110 -4.97 5.53 19.10
CA ALA A 110 -4.35 4.36 18.49
C ALA A 110 -5.40 3.47 17.79
N VAL A 111 -6.56 3.24 18.41
CA VAL A 111 -7.64 2.47 17.78
C VAL A 111 -8.21 3.20 16.55
N ALA A 112 -8.39 4.53 16.62
CA ALA A 112 -8.82 5.32 15.47
C ALA A 112 -7.78 5.30 14.33
N GLY A 113 -6.50 5.38 14.67
CA GLY A 113 -5.38 5.26 13.74
C GLY A 113 -5.31 3.87 13.09
N ALA A 114 -5.50 2.81 13.87
CA ALA A 114 -5.55 1.43 13.36
C ALA A 114 -6.70 1.25 12.37
N ARG A 115 -7.89 1.78 12.69
CA ARG A 115 -9.05 1.75 11.79
C ARG A 115 -8.76 2.44 10.46
N GLU A 116 -8.14 3.62 10.49
CA GLU A 116 -7.77 4.33 9.26
C GLU A 116 -6.64 3.65 8.48
N LEU A 117 -5.65 3.09 9.18
CA LEU A 117 -4.58 2.30 8.58
C LEU A 117 -5.14 1.13 7.76
N VAL A 118 -6.14 0.42 8.31
CA VAL A 118 -6.83 -0.66 7.58
C VAL A 118 -7.46 -0.16 6.28
N GLY A 119 -8.01 1.06 6.28
CA GLY A 119 -8.54 1.68 5.07
C GLY A 119 -7.48 1.89 3.99
N PHE A 120 -6.29 2.34 4.38
CA PHE A 120 -5.15 2.46 3.47
C PHE A 120 -4.64 1.11 2.97
N VAL A 121 -4.58 0.09 3.85
CA VAL A 121 -4.19 -1.28 3.48
C VAL A 121 -5.16 -1.85 2.45
N TRP A 122 -6.47 -1.75 2.69
CA TRP A 122 -7.48 -2.18 1.72
C TRP A 122 -7.34 -1.42 0.40
N ALA A 123 -7.23 -0.09 0.43
CA ALA A 123 -7.09 0.70 -0.80
C ALA A 123 -5.79 0.43 -1.58
N ALA A 124 -4.74 -0.07 -0.92
CA ALA A 124 -3.49 -0.44 -1.56
C ALA A 124 -3.53 -1.86 -2.16
N LEU A 125 -4.25 -2.78 -1.53
CA LEU A 125 -4.28 -4.20 -1.90
C LEU A 125 -5.47 -4.57 -2.80
N SER A 126 -6.57 -3.81 -2.73
CA SER A 126 -7.75 -4.00 -3.59
C SER A 126 -7.60 -3.33 -4.96
N ARG A 127 -6.46 -2.71 -5.26
CA ARG A 127 -6.16 -2.24 -6.63
C ARG A 127 -5.80 -3.44 -7.48
N THR A 128 -6.79 -4.03 -8.14
CA THR A 128 -6.55 -4.85 -9.33
C THR A 128 -6.01 -3.92 -10.42
N PRO A 129 -4.77 -4.09 -10.91
CA PRO A 129 -4.36 -3.37 -12.10
C PRO A 129 -5.33 -3.75 -13.22
N THR A 130 -5.92 -2.75 -13.87
CA THR A 130 -6.72 -2.99 -15.08
C THR A 130 -5.79 -3.62 -16.14
N PRO A 131 -6.31 -4.49 -17.03
CA PRO A 131 -5.49 -5.16 -18.04
C PRO A 131 -4.65 -4.21 -18.92
N SER A 132 -5.04 -2.93 -19.02
CA SER A 132 -4.28 -1.90 -19.74
C SER A 132 -2.96 -1.49 -19.07
N GLU A 133 -2.79 -1.68 -17.76
CA GLU A 133 -1.54 -1.37 -17.05
C GLU A 133 -0.49 -2.50 -17.13
N LEU A 134 -0.93 -3.74 -17.41
CA LEU A 134 -0.04 -4.89 -17.65
C LEU A 134 0.70 -4.80 -18.99
N SER A 135 0.11 -4.14 -19.99
CA SER A 135 0.72 -3.92 -21.31
C SER A 135 1.83 -2.84 -21.28
N SER A 136 1.66 -1.79 -20.48
CA SER A 136 2.62 -0.66 -20.43
C SER A 136 3.89 -0.96 -19.62
N SER A 137 3.84 -1.94 -18.72
CA SER A 137 4.99 -2.41 -17.93
C SER A 137 5.88 -3.42 -18.67
N GLN A 138 5.38 -4.13 -19.68
CA GLN A 138 6.19 -4.95 -20.59
C GLN A 138 6.96 -4.12 -21.64
N THR A 139 6.39 -2.99 -22.10
CA THR A 139 7.02 -2.16 -23.15
C THR A 139 8.22 -1.34 -22.63
N LYS A 140 8.23 -0.94 -21.36
CA LYS A 140 9.34 -0.15 -20.77
C LYS A 140 10.60 -0.97 -20.44
N ASN A 141 10.51 -2.30 -20.35
CA ASN A 141 11.63 -3.18 -20.01
C ASN A 141 12.31 -3.86 -21.21
N ARG A 142 11.87 -3.58 -22.45
CA ARG A 142 12.68 -3.92 -23.63
C ARG A 142 13.85 -2.95 -23.74
N LYS A 143 15.03 -3.37 -23.24
CA LYS A 143 16.30 -2.74 -23.61
C LYS A 143 16.32 -2.58 -25.15
N PRO A 144 16.68 -1.41 -25.69
CA PRO A 144 16.80 -1.27 -27.14
C PRO A 144 17.85 -2.28 -27.61
N ALA A 145 17.45 -3.16 -28.51
CA ALA A 145 18.39 -4.02 -29.23
C ALA A 145 19.43 -3.11 -29.88
N LYS A 146 20.68 -3.17 -29.40
CA LYS A 146 21.81 -2.46 -29.99
C LYS A 146 21.78 -2.69 -31.50
N LYS A 147 21.74 -1.61 -32.28
CA LYS A 147 21.84 -1.60 -33.75
C LYS A 147 23.02 -2.46 -34.22
N ALA A 148 22.76 -3.73 -34.50
CA ALA A 148 23.63 -4.63 -35.24
C ALA A 148 23.35 -4.48 -36.74
N THR A 149 23.45 -3.25 -37.26
CA THR A 149 23.12 -2.94 -38.66
C THR A 149 24.06 -1.93 -39.28
N LYS A 150 25.33 -1.89 -38.84
CA LYS A 150 26.39 -1.10 -39.51
C LYS A 150 27.68 -1.85 -39.83
N LYS A 151 27.79 -3.15 -39.52
CA LYS A 151 29.00 -3.95 -39.80
C LYS A 151 28.87 -4.91 -41.01
N ARG A 152 27.69 -5.07 -41.60
CA ARG A 152 27.49 -5.95 -42.78
C ARG A 152 27.71 -5.23 -44.12
N GLU A 153 27.57 -3.92 -44.21
CA GLU A 153 27.82 -3.18 -45.47
C GLU A 153 29.31 -2.93 -45.75
N SER A 154 30.16 -2.87 -44.71
CA SER A 154 31.60 -2.70 -44.89
C SER A 154 32.32 -3.98 -45.33
N GLN A 155 31.73 -5.16 -45.13
CA GLN A 155 32.30 -6.44 -45.57
C GLN A 155 31.92 -6.81 -47.01
N THR A 156 30.73 -6.42 -47.48
CA THR A 156 30.30 -6.69 -48.86
C THR A 156 31.00 -5.77 -49.88
N LYS A 157 31.37 -4.54 -49.49
CA LYS A 157 32.14 -3.63 -50.36
C LYS A 157 33.60 -4.06 -50.59
N ARG A 158 34.23 -4.78 -49.64
CA ARG A 158 35.61 -5.29 -49.80
C ARG A 158 35.71 -6.57 -50.62
N ARG A 159 34.65 -7.36 -50.74
CA ARG A 159 34.64 -8.59 -51.57
C ARG A 159 34.42 -8.32 -53.06
N LYS A 160 33.76 -7.21 -53.42
CA LYS A 160 33.55 -6.83 -54.82
C LYS A 160 34.76 -6.16 -55.48
N SER A 161 35.73 -5.65 -54.71
CA SER A 161 36.96 -5.05 -55.26
C SER A 161 38.11 -6.05 -55.48
N ALA A 162 37.93 -7.33 -55.15
CA ALA A 162 38.97 -8.36 -55.28
C ALA A 162 38.70 -9.39 -56.41
N VAL A 163 37.68 -9.16 -57.24
CA VAL A 163 37.30 -10.05 -58.36
C VAL A 163 37.39 -9.32 -59.72
N ALA A 164 38.02 -8.14 -59.75
CA ALA A 164 38.19 -7.32 -60.96
C ALA A 164 39.66 -6.96 -61.25
N ALA A 165 40.58 -7.87 -60.92
CA ALA A 165 41.98 -7.84 -61.33
C ALA A 165 42.35 -9.21 -61.93
#